data_AF-A0A7S0UMB2-F1
#
_entry.id   AF-A0A7S0UMB2-F1
#
_cell.length_a   1.000
_cell.length_b   1.000
_cell.length_c   1.000
_cell.angle_alpha   90.00
_cell.angle_beta   90.00
_cell.angle_gamma   90.00
#
_symmetry.space_group_name_H-M   'P 1'
#
loop_
_entity.id
_entity.type
_entity.pdbx_description
1 polymer ?
#
loop_
_entity_poly.entity_id
_entity_poly.type
_entity_poly.pdbx_seq_one_letter_code
_entity_poly.pdbx_strand_id
1 'polypeptide(L)'
;IALERSEAGAVAFLARWQNSNETMTVAVGAAVGAAELSPVEFEGALLLEEDDIDTSRVRWYVTDVVTSSNHRRMGVANLLMDEMERYAFLRSETETTSVTLYLHVKSGNDAAMAFYQNPKRGYAKPTRDELMGLNVDKLACNAGTEGQILLCKTLAKDNVVVLNGHYYNDETTAAETATTVLALATGFGKPKAKHAQKKKKAKRKRK
;
A
#
# COMPACT_ATOMS: atom_id res chain seq x y z
N ILE A 1 -12.71 5.34 -14.75
CA ILE A 1 -11.90 5.54 -13.54
C ILE A 1 -10.79 4.49 -13.39
N ALA A 2 -11.05 3.23 -12.99
CA ALA A 2 -9.94 2.28 -12.78
C ALA A 2 -9.12 1.97 -14.05
N LEU A 3 -9.79 1.86 -15.21
CA LEU A 3 -9.11 1.67 -16.50
C LEU A 3 -8.30 2.92 -16.90
N GLU A 4 -8.91 4.11 -16.86
CA GLU A 4 -8.25 5.40 -17.14
C GLU A 4 -7.02 5.64 -16.27
N ARG A 5 -7.09 5.28 -14.97
CA ARG A 5 -5.95 5.38 -14.04
C ARG A 5 -4.84 4.40 -14.39
N SER A 6 -5.20 3.18 -14.79
CA SER A 6 -4.24 2.17 -15.25
C SER A 6 -3.53 2.61 -16.53
N GLU A 7 -4.26 3.18 -17.50
CA GLU A 7 -3.70 3.74 -18.74
C GLU A 7 -2.74 4.91 -18.44
N ALA A 8 -3.00 5.66 -17.38
CA ALA A 8 -2.12 6.71 -16.87
C ALA A 8 -0.98 6.18 -15.96
N GLY A 9 -0.78 4.86 -15.89
CA GLY A 9 0.34 4.21 -15.21
C GLY A 9 0.12 3.85 -13.75
N ALA A 10 -1.09 4.00 -13.21
CA ALA A 10 -1.41 3.56 -11.85
C ALA A 10 -1.48 2.03 -11.74
N VAL A 11 -1.09 1.51 -10.59
CA VAL A 11 -0.96 0.08 -10.31
C VAL A 11 -1.68 -0.25 -9.02
N ALA A 12 -2.66 -1.16 -9.12
CA ALA A 12 -3.41 -1.66 -7.99
C ALA A 12 -2.83 -2.99 -7.47
N PHE A 13 -2.79 -3.11 -6.14
CA PHE A 13 -2.34 -4.27 -5.40
C PHE A 13 -3.51 -4.83 -4.61
N LEU A 14 -3.75 -6.13 -4.73
CA LEU A 14 -4.89 -6.77 -4.07
C LEU A 14 -4.40 -7.88 -3.13
N ALA A 15 -4.70 -7.73 -1.84
CA ALA A 15 -4.45 -8.77 -0.84
C ALA A 15 -5.67 -9.69 -0.72
N ARG A 16 -5.45 -10.98 -0.94
CA ARG A 16 -6.49 -12.02 -0.82
C ARG A 16 -6.19 -12.97 0.33
N TRP A 17 -7.24 -13.36 1.05
CA TRP A 17 -7.16 -14.31 2.14
C TRP A 17 -7.47 -15.72 1.64
N GLN A 18 -6.52 -16.64 1.81
CA GLN A 18 -6.68 -18.05 1.51
C GLN A 18 -6.85 -18.85 2.80
N ASN A 19 -7.91 -19.65 2.89
CA ASN A 19 -8.09 -20.61 3.97
C ASN A 19 -7.32 -21.88 3.63
N SER A 20 -6.43 -22.31 4.53
CA SER A 20 -5.59 -23.51 4.37
C SER A 20 -6.37 -24.84 4.28
N ASN A 21 -7.69 -24.82 4.43
CA ASN A 21 -8.55 -26.01 4.43
C ASN A 21 -9.39 -26.17 3.15
N GLU A 22 -9.29 -25.25 2.20
CA GLU A 22 -9.93 -25.40 0.88
C GLU A 22 -8.97 -26.10 -0.07
N THR A 23 -9.39 -27.28 -0.55
CA THR A 23 -8.73 -28.05 -1.62
C THR A 23 -8.39 -27.13 -2.78
N MET A 24 -7.24 -27.33 -3.43
CA MET A 24 -6.66 -26.55 -4.54
C MET A 24 -7.51 -26.49 -5.83
N THR A 25 -8.81 -26.26 -5.74
CA THR A 25 -9.68 -25.94 -6.88
C THR A 25 -9.93 -24.45 -6.89
N VAL A 26 -8.98 -23.68 -7.45
CA VAL A 26 -9.13 -22.29 -7.98
C VAL A 26 -10.08 -21.38 -7.17
N ALA A 27 -10.11 -21.51 -5.84
CA ALA A 27 -10.92 -20.64 -4.99
C ALA A 27 -10.11 -19.36 -4.82
N VAL A 28 -10.43 -18.37 -5.64
CA VAL A 28 -9.85 -17.03 -5.52
C VAL A 28 -10.26 -16.50 -4.15
N GLY A 29 -9.31 -16.47 -3.21
CA GLY A 29 -9.53 -16.04 -1.84
C GLY A 29 -10.21 -14.67 -1.76
N ALA A 30 -10.99 -14.47 -0.68
CA ALA A 30 -11.70 -13.22 -0.47
C ALA A 30 -10.73 -12.04 -0.39
N ALA A 31 -11.04 -10.92 -1.06
CA ALA A 31 -10.24 -9.71 -0.95
C ALA A 31 -10.34 -9.15 0.48
N VAL A 32 -9.18 -8.94 1.11
CA VAL A 32 -9.08 -8.46 2.50
C VAL A 32 -8.30 -7.15 2.63
N GLY A 33 -7.67 -6.69 1.55
CA GLY A 33 -7.06 -5.38 1.48
C GLY A 33 -6.73 -5.02 0.04
N ALA A 34 -6.54 -3.74 -0.21
CA ALA A 34 -6.11 -3.22 -1.48
C ALA A 34 -5.17 -2.03 -1.25
N ALA A 35 -4.28 -1.78 -2.19
CA ALA A 35 -3.50 -0.57 -2.23
C ALA A 35 -3.31 -0.11 -3.68
N GLU A 36 -2.98 1.16 -3.88
CA GLU A 36 -2.74 1.70 -5.21
C GLU A 36 -1.53 2.64 -5.18
N LEU A 37 -0.69 2.48 -6.19
CA LEU A 37 0.47 3.31 -6.47
C LEU A 37 0.21 4.02 -7.80
N SER A 38 0.34 5.34 -7.84
CA SER A 38 0.00 6.13 -9.01
C SER A 38 1.03 7.24 -9.24
N PRO A 39 1.43 7.49 -10.51
CA PRO A 39 2.29 8.62 -10.85
C PRO A 39 1.47 9.88 -11.18
N VAL A 40 0.17 9.73 -11.45
CA VAL A 40 -0.71 10.76 -12.00
C VAL A 40 -0.83 11.99 -11.08
N GLU A 41 -0.74 11.78 -9.78
CA GLU A 41 -0.88 12.85 -8.79
C GLU A 41 0.25 13.89 -8.93
N PHE A 42 1.37 13.55 -9.57
CA PHE A 42 2.46 14.47 -9.86
C PHE A 42 2.26 15.34 -11.11
N GLU A 43 1.18 15.15 -11.89
CA GLU A 43 0.94 15.91 -13.12
C GLU A 43 0.87 17.43 -12.85
N GLY A 44 1.82 18.17 -13.42
CA GLY A 44 1.98 19.62 -13.19
C GLY A 44 2.43 20.00 -11.77
N ALA A 45 2.71 19.03 -10.89
CA ALA A 45 3.26 19.27 -9.56
C ALA A 45 4.80 19.25 -9.57
N LEU A 46 5.43 18.67 -10.59
CA LEU A 46 6.88 18.74 -10.78
C LEU A 46 7.24 20.06 -11.45
N LEU A 47 8.13 20.81 -10.82
CA LEU A 47 8.59 22.15 -11.25
C LEU A 47 9.89 22.09 -12.07
N LEU A 48 10.24 20.92 -12.60
CA LEU A 48 11.44 20.77 -13.43
C LEU A 48 11.16 21.38 -14.80
N GLU A 49 12.10 22.17 -15.32
CA GLU A 49 12.07 22.60 -16.72
C GLU A 49 12.27 21.37 -17.62
N GLU A 50 11.70 21.37 -18.83
CA GLU A 50 11.72 20.22 -19.75
C GLU A 50 13.14 19.71 -20.07
N ASP A 51 14.16 20.56 -19.90
CA ASP A 51 15.58 20.24 -20.12
C ASP A 51 16.32 19.74 -18.86
N ASP A 52 15.69 19.82 -17.67
CA ASP A 52 16.25 19.45 -16.35
C ASP A 52 15.49 18.27 -15.72
N ILE A 53 15.03 17.33 -16.54
CA ILE A 53 14.43 16.08 -16.04
C ILE A 53 15.52 15.30 -15.31
N ASP A 54 15.57 15.46 -14.00
CA ASP A 54 16.40 14.67 -13.11
C ASP A 54 15.94 13.21 -13.15
N THR A 55 16.44 12.47 -14.13
CA THR A 55 16.19 11.03 -14.32
C THR A 55 16.77 10.20 -13.17
N SER A 56 17.57 10.80 -12.28
CA SER A 56 18.06 10.14 -11.08
C SER A 56 17.01 10.05 -9.97
N ARG A 57 15.82 10.65 -10.13
CA ARG A 57 14.75 10.64 -9.12
C ARG A 57 13.42 10.16 -9.68
N VAL A 58 13.03 8.95 -9.28
CA VAL A 58 11.69 8.42 -9.54
C VAL A 58 10.80 8.68 -8.33
N ARG A 59 9.60 9.21 -8.58
CA ARG A 59 8.61 9.53 -7.55
C ARG A 59 7.32 8.76 -7.80
N TRP A 60 6.79 8.16 -6.74
CA TRP A 60 5.50 7.46 -6.76
C TRP A 60 4.59 8.00 -5.67
N TYR A 61 3.29 8.01 -5.91
CA TYR A 61 2.29 8.44 -4.95
C TYR A 61 1.43 7.25 -4.53
N VAL A 62 1.32 7.01 -3.22
CA VAL A 62 0.42 5.99 -2.66
C VAL A 62 -0.92 6.66 -2.39
N THR A 63 -1.91 6.32 -3.20
CA THR A 63 -3.25 6.93 -3.13
C THR A 63 -4.10 6.28 -2.07
N ASP A 64 -4.09 4.95 -2.01
CA ASP A 64 -4.92 4.19 -1.09
C ASP A 64 -4.16 3.02 -0.48
N VAL A 65 -4.41 2.78 0.80
CA VAL A 65 -4.04 1.54 1.51
C VAL A 65 -5.17 1.17 2.45
N VAL A 66 -5.93 0.16 2.06
CA VAL A 66 -7.11 -0.27 2.80
C VAL A 66 -6.97 -1.72 3.25
N THR A 67 -7.44 -1.98 4.47
CA THR A 67 -7.54 -3.33 5.02
C THR A 67 -8.92 -3.50 5.63
N SER A 68 -9.58 -4.60 5.25
CA SER A 68 -10.84 -5.07 5.83
C SER A 68 -10.75 -5.06 7.36
N SER A 69 -11.75 -4.50 8.03
CA SER A 69 -11.77 -4.36 9.49
C SER A 69 -11.52 -5.67 10.22
N ASN A 70 -12.05 -6.79 9.68
CA ASN A 70 -11.89 -8.13 10.23
C ASN A 70 -10.47 -8.70 10.09
N HIS A 71 -9.64 -8.09 9.24
CA HIS A 71 -8.28 -8.53 8.94
C HIS A 71 -7.22 -7.48 9.30
N ARG A 72 -7.62 -6.42 10.01
CA ARG A 72 -6.67 -5.46 10.59
C ARG A 72 -5.81 -6.16 11.63
N ARG A 73 -4.57 -5.69 11.78
CA ARG A 73 -3.56 -6.26 12.70
C ARG A 73 -3.11 -7.69 12.36
N MET A 74 -3.47 -8.19 11.17
CA MET A 74 -2.99 -9.46 10.64
C MET A 74 -1.82 -9.29 9.64
N GLY A 75 -1.23 -8.10 9.58
CA GLY A 75 -0.11 -7.80 8.68
C GLY A 75 -0.49 -7.48 7.24
N VAL A 76 -1.77 -7.47 6.86
CA VAL A 76 -2.23 -7.20 5.48
C VAL A 76 -1.68 -5.88 4.93
N ALA A 77 -1.80 -4.78 5.67
CA ALA A 77 -1.26 -3.49 5.26
C ALA A 77 0.27 -3.51 5.12
N ASN A 78 0.99 -4.29 5.95
CA ASN A 78 2.43 -4.42 5.79
C ASN A 78 2.77 -5.10 4.47
N LEU A 79 2.12 -6.23 4.17
CA LEU A 79 2.34 -6.97 2.94
C LEU A 79 2.04 -6.13 1.68
N LEU A 80 0.95 -5.36 1.71
CA LEU A 80 0.63 -4.45 0.60
C LEU A 80 1.70 -3.38 0.42
N MET A 81 2.15 -2.75 1.50
CA MET A 81 3.21 -1.73 1.43
C MET A 81 4.54 -2.32 0.98
N ASP A 82 4.92 -3.49 1.51
CA ASP A 82 6.18 -4.15 1.14
C ASP A 82 6.20 -4.48 -0.37
N GLU A 83 5.08 -4.98 -0.90
CA GLU A 83 4.98 -5.27 -2.33
C GLU A 83 4.99 -3.99 -3.18
N MET A 84 4.29 -2.93 -2.76
CA MET A 84 4.33 -1.65 -3.48
C MET A 84 5.73 -1.06 -3.52
N GLU A 85 6.44 -1.08 -2.39
CA GLU A 85 7.83 -0.61 -2.29
C GLU A 85 8.74 -1.44 -3.20
N ARG A 86 8.58 -2.77 -3.20
CA ARG A 86 9.32 -3.69 -4.09
C ARG A 86 9.03 -3.38 -5.56
N TYR A 87 7.76 -3.21 -5.92
CA TYR A 87 7.35 -2.89 -7.28
C TYR A 87 7.92 -1.55 -7.76
N ALA A 88 7.78 -0.50 -6.93
CA ALA A 88 8.30 0.83 -7.23
C ALA A 88 9.81 0.82 -7.46
N PHE A 89 10.55 0.06 -6.66
CA PHE A 89 11.99 -0.10 -6.80
C PHE A 89 12.37 -0.85 -8.07
N LEU A 90 11.75 -2.00 -8.34
CA LEU A 90 12.07 -2.82 -9.52
C LEU A 90 11.72 -2.14 -10.85
N ARG A 91 10.75 -1.22 -10.86
CA ARG A 91 10.38 -0.46 -12.04
C ARG A 91 11.35 0.71 -12.32
N SER A 92 12.24 1.05 -11.39
CA SER A 92 13.27 2.06 -11.65
C SER A 92 14.36 1.47 -12.56
N GLU A 93 14.65 2.16 -13.66
CA GLU A 93 15.48 1.62 -14.75
C GLU A 93 16.98 1.52 -14.40
N THR A 94 17.46 2.24 -13.39
CA THR A 94 18.90 2.28 -13.07
C THR A 94 19.16 2.15 -11.57
N GLU A 95 20.25 1.46 -11.22
CA GLU A 95 20.67 1.26 -9.83
C GLU A 95 21.08 2.56 -9.11
N THR A 96 21.28 3.64 -9.86
CA THR A 96 21.62 4.98 -9.34
C THR A 96 20.38 5.85 -9.10
N THR A 97 19.19 5.35 -9.45
CA THR A 97 17.94 6.10 -9.28
C THR A 97 17.50 6.06 -7.82
N SER A 98 17.28 7.23 -7.24
CA SER A 98 16.58 7.37 -5.97
C SER A 98 15.08 7.25 -6.19
N VAL A 99 14.44 6.25 -5.56
CA VAL A 99 13.00 6.03 -5.65
C VAL A 99 12.34 6.53 -4.38
N THR A 100 11.44 7.52 -4.48
CA THR A 100 10.73 8.08 -3.32
C THR A 100 9.22 7.85 -3.44
N LEU A 101 8.63 7.26 -2.41
CA LEU A 101 7.17 7.11 -2.29
C LEU A 101 6.62 8.22 -1.41
N TYR A 102 5.55 8.86 -1.85
CA TYR A 102 4.82 9.91 -1.15
C TYR A 102 3.41 9.44 -0.79
N LEU A 103 2.89 9.91 0.33
CA LEU A 103 1.50 9.71 0.71
C LEU A 103 1.02 10.82 1.65
N HIS A 104 -0.28 11.06 1.67
CA HIS A 104 -0.89 11.95 2.65
C HIS A 104 -1.62 11.17 3.73
N VAL A 105 -1.55 11.66 4.96
CA VAL A 105 -2.30 11.15 6.11
C VAL A 105 -3.14 12.26 6.70
N LYS A 106 -4.45 12.00 6.84
CA LYS A 106 -5.37 12.92 7.50
C LYS A 106 -4.91 13.26 8.92
N SER A 107 -4.97 14.54 9.28
CA SER A 107 -4.72 15.00 10.65
C SER A 107 -5.68 14.31 11.64
N GLY A 108 -5.11 13.75 12.71
CA GLY A 108 -5.84 12.98 13.72
C GLY A 108 -6.04 11.49 13.40
N ASN A 109 -5.52 10.97 12.29
CA ASN A 109 -5.46 9.52 12.06
C ASN A 109 -4.22 8.91 12.73
N ASP A 110 -4.22 8.87 14.06
CA ASP A 110 -3.07 8.43 14.86
C ASP A 110 -2.62 6.99 14.53
N ALA A 111 -3.57 6.14 14.14
CA ALA A 111 -3.29 4.76 13.76
C ALA A 111 -2.48 4.67 12.45
N ALA A 112 -2.83 5.47 11.43
CA ALA A 112 -2.08 5.55 10.19
C ALA A 112 -0.72 6.22 10.41
N MET A 113 -0.69 7.32 11.16
CA MET A 113 0.56 8.00 11.52
C MET A 113 1.55 7.04 12.21
N ALA A 114 1.09 6.31 13.24
CA ALA A 114 1.92 5.34 13.95
C ALA A 114 2.34 4.15 13.07
N PHE A 115 1.52 3.75 12.10
CA PHE A 115 1.85 2.70 11.14
C PHE A 115 2.97 3.13 10.20
N TYR A 116 2.83 4.29 9.55
CA TYR A 116 3.79 4.78 8.54
C TYR A 116 5.10 5.25 9.17
N GLN A 117 5.03 5.96 10.30
CA GLN A 117 6.21 6.47 11.01
C GLN A 117 6.92 5.44 11.86
N ASN A 118 6.42 4.20 11.91
CA ASN A 118 7.13 3.10 12.56
C ASN A 118 8.54 2.99 11.96
N PRO A 119 9.62 2.89 12.77
CA PRO A 119 10.98 2.77 12.24
C PRO A 119 11.19 1.61 11.26
N LYS A 120 10.39 0.53 11.37
CA LYS A 120 10.42 -0.58 10.42
C LYS A 120 9.83 -0.22 9.05
N ARG A 121 8.86 0.70 9.01
CA ARG A 121 8.19 1.17 7.79
C ARG A 121 8.94 2.35 7.19
N GLY A 122 9.35 3.31 8.02
CA GLY A 122 10.35 4.34 7.68
C GLY A 122 9.81 5.57 6.95
N TYR A 123 8.49 5.81 6.95
CA TYR A 123 7.95 7.03 6.36
C TYR A 123 8.09 8.19 7.34
N ALA A 124 8.55 9.33 6.83
CA ALA A 124 8.76 10.54 7.62
C ALA A 124 8.23 11.75 6.89
N LYS A 125 8.22 12.91 7.55
CA LYS A 125 7.99 14.18 6.84
C LYS A 125 9.15 14.38 5.86
N PRO A 126 8.86 14.79 4.60
CA PRO A 126 9.89 14.95 3.60
C PRO A 126 10.89 16.04 3.99
N THR A 127 12.15 15.77 3.70
CA THR A 127 13.26 16.73 3.79
C THR A 127 13.22 17.73 2.65
N ARG A 128 14.03 18.80 2.74
CA ARG A 128 14.15 19.78 1.65
C ARG A 128 14.62 19.14 0.34
N ASP A 129 15.51 18.16 0.42
CA ASP A 129 16.02 17.46 -0.76
C ASP A 129 14.92 16.60 -1.42
N GLU A 130 14.13 15.87 -0.62
CA GLU A 130 13.00 15.09 -1.14
C GLU A 130 11.96 16.00 -1.82
N LEU A 131 11.70 17.18 -1.26
CA LEU A 131 10.79 18.18 -1.85
C LEU A 131 11.37 18.96 -3.05
N MET A 132 12.64 18.74 -3.42
CA MET A 132 13.25 19.51 -4.50
C MET A 132 12.50 19.28 -5.81
N GLY A 133 12.09 20.40 -6.45
CA GLY A 133 11.32 20.40 -7.68
C GLY A 133 9.87 19.94 -7.51
N LEU A 134 9.33 19.86 -6.29
CA LEU A 134 7.95 19.43 -6.03
C LEU A 134 7.10 20.59 -5.48
N ASN A 135 6.01 20.91 -6.19
CA ASN A 135 4.93 21.76 -5.69
C ASN A 135 3.97 20.93 -4.83
N VAL A 136 4.18 20.99 -3.50
CA VAL A 136 3.40 20.22 -2.52
C VAL A 136 1.91 20.59 -2.52
N ASP A 137 1.58 21.87 -2.70
CA ASP A 137 0.18 22.31 -2.72
C ASP A 137 -0.55 21.78 -3.95
N LYS A 138 0.12 21.79 -5.12
CA LYS A 138 -0.43 21.20 -6.34
C LYS A 138 -0.58 19.69 -6.23
N LEU A 139 0.40 18.99 -5.65
CA LEU A 139 0.32 17.55 -5.37
C LEU A 139 -0.88 17.23 -4.46
N ALA A 140 -1.06 18.00 -3.39
CA ALA A 140 -2.18 17.81 -2.47
C ALA A 140 -3.53 18.07 -3.16
N CYS A 141 -3.61 19.09 -4.03
CA CYS A 141 -4.82 19.37 -4.81
C CYS A 141 -5.13 18.24 -5.81
N ASN A 142 -4.14 17.76 -6.55
CA ASN A 142 -4.29 16.66 -7.49
C ASN A 142 -4.75 15.36 -6.79
N ALA A 143 -4.25 15.12 -5.56
CA ALA A 143 -4.62 13.95 -4.76
C ALA A 143 -5.92 14.14 -3.95
N GLY A 144 -6.51 15.34 -3.90
CA GLY A 144 -7.66 15.67 -3.06
C GLY A 144 -7.37 15.55 -1.55
N THR A 145 -6.14 15.87 -1.15
CA THR A 145 -5.61 15.71 0.21
C THR A 145 -5.17 17.03 0.84
N GLU A 146 -5.75 18.15 0.44
CA GLU A 146 -5.44 19.46 1.01
C GLU A 146 -5.63 19.48 2.54
N GLY A 147 -4.65 20.05 3.24
CA GLY A 147 -4.63 20.11 4.70
C GLY A 147 -4.25 18.80 5.42
N GLN A 148 -3.89 17.74 4.67
CA GLN A 148 -3.35 16.50 5.23
C GLN A 148 -1.83 16.56 5.39
N ILE A 149 -1.26 15.63 6.16
CA ILE A 149 0.18 15.57 6.43
C ILE A 149 0.85 14.74 5.33
N LEU A 150 1.74 15.35 4.56
CA LEU A 150 2.60 14.65 3.61
C LEU A 150 3.69 13.86 4.35
N LEU A 151 3.79 12.58 4.02
CA LEU A 151 4.88 11.70 4.42
C LEU A 151 5.55 11.14 3.16
N CYS A 152 6.84 10.81 3.26
CA CYS A 152 7.54 10.09 2.22
C CYS A 152 8.52 9.06 2.78
N LYS A 153 8.96 8.16 1.91
CA LYS A 153 10.06 7.23 2.15
C LYS A 153 10.89 7.13 0.88
N THR A 154 12.18 7.44 1.01
CA THR A 154 13.17 7.14 -0.02
C THR A 154 13.62 5.68 0.14
N LEU A 155 13.51 4.89 -0.93
CA LEU A 155 13.92 3.49 -0.94
C LEU A 155 15.43 3.42 -1.16
N ALA A 156 16.11 2.69 -0.28
CA ALA A 156 17.53 2.37 -0.45
C ALA A 156 17.68 0.93 -0.93
N LYS A 157 18.73 0.66 -1.71
CA LYS A 157 19.07 -0.67 -2.25
C LYS A 157 19.14 -1.74 -1.14
N ASP A 158 19.57 -1.35 0.06
CA ASP A 158 19.72 -2.26 1.21
C ASP A 158 18.41 -2.52 1.98
N ASN A 159 17.34 -1.76 1.70
CA ASN A 159 16.07 -1.82 2.43
C ASN A 159 14.99 -2.68 1.74
N VAL A 160 15.21 -3.12 0.50
CA VAL A 160 14.29 -4.02 -0.21
C VAL A 160 14.60 -5.46 0.22
N VAL A 161 14.13 -5.81 1.42
CA VAL A 161 14.25 -7.17 1.93
C VAL A 161 13.44 -8.11 1.02
N VAL A 162 14.13 -9.06 0.43
CA VAL A 162 13.56 -10.19 -0.33
C VAL A 162 12.55 -10.91 0.57
N LEU A 163 11.26 -10.66 0.36
CA LEU A 163 10.20 -11.42 1.02
C LEU A 163 10.20 -12.84 0.45
N ASN A 164 10.65 -13.79 1.26
CA ASN A 164 10.41 -15.23 1.15
C ASN A 164 10.54 -15.85 -0.24
N GLY A 165 11.77 -16.11 -0.70
CA GLY A 165 12.15 -17.32 -1.50
C GLY A 165 11.34 -17.70 -2.76
N HIS A 166 10.40 -16.89 -3.21
CA HIS A 166 9.62 -17.13 -4.41
C HIS A 166 10.27 -16.35 -5.54
N TYR A 167 11.15 -17.04 -6.27
CA TYR A 167 11.50 -16.66 -7.63
C TYR A 167 10.20 -16.63 -8.44
N TYR A 168 9.67 -15.42 -8.69
CA TYR A 168 8.80 -15.24 -9.83
C TYR A 168 9.72 -15.24 -11.04
N ASN A 169 9.61 -16.29 -11.86
CA ASN A 169 10.33 -16.35 -13.12
C ASN A 169 9.96 -15.11 -13.94
N ASP A 170 11.02 -14.43 -14.35
CA ASP A 170 11.06 -13.30 -15.26
C ASP A 170 10.63 -13.76 -16.66
N GLU A 171 9.35 -14.08 -16.82
CA GLU A 171 8.71 -14.43 -18.09
C GLU A 171 7.18 -14.39 -17.89
N THR A 172 6.66 -13.20 -17.56
CA THR A 172 5.25 -12.89 -17.85
C THR A 172 5.22 -11.57 -18.58
N THR A 173 5.05 -11.69 -19.89
CA THR A 173 4.66 -10.62 -20.79
C THR A 173 3.61 -9.74 -20.13
N ALA A 174 3.85 -8.43 -20.20
CA ALA A 174 2.99 -7.38 -19.68
C ALA A 174 1.52 -7.62 -20.03
N ALA A 175 0.78 -8.15 -19.06
CA ALA A 175 -0.65 -7.98 -18.97
C ALA A 175 -0.85 -6.99 -17.80
N GLU A 176 -1.09 -5.74 -18.16
CA GLU A 176 -1.48 -4.65 -17.26
C GLU A 176 -2.82 -5.00 -16.61
N THR A 177 -2.81 -5.74 -15.50
CA THR A 177 -3.98 -5.84 -14.62
C THR A 177 -3.58 -6.42 -13.27
N ALA A 178 -3.60 -5.57 -12.24
CA ALA A 178 -3.55 -5.87 -10.80
C ALA A 178 -2.54 -6.95 -10.33
N THR A 179 -1.45 -6.52 -9.69
CA THR A 179 -0.55 -7.43 -8.97
C THR A 179 -1.27 -8.03 -7.76
N THR A 180 -1.53 -9.34 -7.80
CA THR A 180 -2.18 -10.05 -6.69
C THR A 180 -1.13 -10.45 -5.65
N VAL A 181 -1.25 -9.93 -4.43
CA VAL A 181 -0.38 -10.26 -3.31
C VAL A 181 -1.04 -11.33 -2.46
N LEU A 182 -0.37 -12.46 -2.32
CA LEU A 182 -0.81 -13.55 -1.46
C LEU A 182 -0.42 -13.25 -0.02
N ALA A 183 -1.42 -12.92 0.81
CA ALA A 183 -1.21 -12.72 2.23
C ALA A 183 -1.26 -14.04 2.99
N LEU A 184 -0.11 -14.72 3.11
CA LEU A 184 0.06 -15.84 4.04
C LEU A 184 0.37 -15.29 5.43
N ALA A 185 -0.66 -15.07 6.24
CA ALA A 185 -0.46 -14.60 7.61
C ALA A 185 0.05 -15.74 8.51
N THR A 186 1.30 -15.65 8.98
CA THR A 186 1.76 -16.34 10.18
C THR A 186 1.34 -15.51 11.40
N GLY A 187 0.10 -15.68 11.83
CA GLY A 187 -0.52 -14.80 12.82
C GLY A 187 0.11 -14.84 14.22
N PHE A 188 0.66 -13.71 14.69
CA PHE A 188 0.74 -13.38 16.13
C PHE A 188 -0.52 -12.60 16.53
N GLY A 189 -1.64 -13.31 16.65
CA GLY A 189 -2.88 -12.70 17.11
C GLY A 189 -4.02 -13.70 17.10
N LYS A 190 -4.30 -14.31 18.26
CA LYS A 190 -5.46 -15.18 18.41
C LYS A 190 -6.73 -14.40 18.04
N PRO A 191 -7.58 -14.90 17.11
CA PRO A 191 -8.86 -14.28 16.86
C PRO A 191 -9.67 -14.27 18.15
N LYS A 192 -10.24 -13.10 18.51
CA LYS A 192 -11.17 -13.01 19.63
C LYS A 192 -12.37 -13.91 19.34
N ALA A 193 -12.52 -14.97 20.12
CA ALA A 193 -13.68 -15.85 20.07
C ALA A 193 -14.96 -15.02 20.22
N LYS A 194 -15.89 -15.18 19.27
CA LYS A 194 -17.22 -14.56 19.32
C LYS A 194 -17.93 -15.08 20.58
N HIS A 195 -18.23 -14.17 21.50
CA HIS A 195 -18.98 -14.46 22.70
C HIS A 195 -20.39 -14.94 22.31
N ALA A 196 -20.66 -16.23 22.52
CA ALA A 196 -21.99 -16.80 22.30
C ALA A 196 -23.02 -16.12 23.22
N GLN A 197 -24.02 -15.47 22.62
CA GLN A 197 -25.17 -14.93 23.35
C GLN A 197 -25.97 -16.10 23.97
N LYS A 198 -25.88 -16.27 25.29
CA LYS A 198 -26.75 -17.16 26.07
C LYS A 198 -28.20 -16.66 25.99
N LYS A 199 -29.06 -17.35 25.22
CA LYS A 199 -30.52 -17.23 25.31
C LYS A 199 -30.99 -17.63 26.71
N LYS A 200 -31.39 -16.66 27.54
CA LYS A 200 -32.13 -16.93 28.79
C LYS A 200 -33.58 -17.29 28.44
N LYS A 201 -33.95 -18.57 28.55
CA LYS A 201 -35.34 -19.02 28.57
C LYS A 201 -35.98 -18.59 29.89
N ALA A 202 -36.97 -17.69 29.84
CA ALA A 202 -37.81 -17.37 30.99
C ALA A 202 -38.84 -18.48 31.20
N LYS A 203 -38.84 -19.05 32.40
CA LYS A 203 -39.72 -20.14 32.85
C LYS A 203 -41.07 -19.53 33.29
N ARG A 204 -42.17 -19.87 32.60
CA ARG A 204 -43.55 -19.61 33.03
C ARG A 204 -43.77 -20.20 34.44
N LYS A 205 -44.21 -19.40 35.40
CA LYS A 205 -44.87 -19.89 36.62
C LYS A 205 -46.38 -19.65 36.49
N ARG A 206 -47.14 -20.75 36.56
CA ARG A 206 -48.57 -20.78 36.85
C ARG A 206 -48.76 -20.51 38.34
N LYS A 207 -49.70 -19.63 38.69
CA LYS A 207 -50.61 -19.77 39.81
C LYS A 207 -51.93 -19.18 39.36
#